data_AF-A0AAW0HJK0-F1
#
_entry.id   AF-A0AAW0HJK0-F1
#
_cell.length_a   1.000
_cell.length_b   1.000
_cell.length_c   1.000
_cell.angle_alpha   90.00
_cell.angle_beta   90.00
_cell.angle_gamma   90.00
#
_symmetry.space_group_name_H-M   'P 1'
#
loop_
_entity.id
_entity.type
_entity.pdbx_description
1 polymer ?
#
loop_
_entity_poly.entity_id
_entity_poly.type
_entity_poly.pdbx_seq_one_letter_code
_entity_poly.pdbx_strand_id
1 'polypeptide(L)'
;MCNLQKLNLAGNEIEHIPVWFAKKLKSLRVLNLKGNKISSLQDVSKLKPLQDLTSLILIENPIVTLPHYSQFTIFHLRSLESLEGQPVTTQDRQEAFERFSLEEVERLEKDLEKKIVETEELKNKQAKFLEEIKNQDKLNKSLKEEAMLQKQSCEELESDLNTKNELLKQKTVELTRACQKQYALEQELAFYKIDAKFEPLNYYPSEYAEIDKSPDESPYIGKSRYKRNMFATETFIVSDAQAVQIQKMMPGGQLRHKPVPLRVHTSPDVQLEDTEKKISAG
;
A
#
# COMPACT_ATOMS: atom_id res chain seq x y z
N MET A 1 32.17 50.32 5.10
CA MET A 1 33.19 51.17 5.73
C MET A 1 33.92 50.33 6.78
N CYS A 2 35.10 49.79 6.52
CA CYS A 2 35.81 49.00 7.53
C CYS A 2 37.32 49.30 7.52
N ASN A 3 37.69 50.58 7.55
CA ASN A 3 39.10 51.02 7.63
C ASN A 3 39.56 51.17 9.09
N LEU A 4 38.82 50.58 10.05
CA LEU A 4 39.16 50.70 11.46
C LEU A 4 40.44 49.90 11.73
N GLN A 5 41.53 50.60 12.00
CA GLN A 5 42.84 50.01 12.24
C GLN A 5 43.20 49.90 13.72
N LYS A 6 42.68 50.80 14.56
CA LYS A 6 42.96 50.81 15.99
C LYS A 6 41.65 50.84 16.76
N LEU A 7 41.47 49.90 17.68
CA LEU A 7 40.28 49.80 18.51
C LEU A 7 40.71 49.62 19.96
N ASN A 8 40.33 50.57 20.80
CA ASN A 8 40.56 50.51 22.23
C ASN A 8 39.24 50.26 22.94
N LEU A 9 39.17 49.13 23.64
CA LEU A 9 38.05 48.66 24.45
C LEU A 9 38.50 48.39 25.88
N ALA A 10 39.57 49.06 26.34
CA ALA A 10 40.07 48.88 27.69
C ALA A 10 39.06 49.35 28.75
N GLY A 11 39.01 48.66 29.90
CA GLY A 11 38.18 49.03 31.05
C GLY A 11 36.68 48.81 30.86
N ASN A 12 36.30 47.81 30.07
CA ASN A 12 34.90 47.43 29.85
C ASN A 12 34.58 46.08 30.51
N GLU A 13 33.35 45.61 30.39
CA GLU A 13 32.91 44.31 30.93
C GLU A 13 32.76 43.24 29.83
N ILE A 14 33.66 43.23 28.85
CA ILE A 14 33.57 42.28 27.74
C ILE A 14 33.95 40.88 28.23
N GLU A 15 32.99 39.95 28.21
CA GLU A 15 33.19 38.54 28.56
C GLU A 15 33.52 37.69 27.33
N HIS A 16 32.88 37.98 26.19
CA HIS A 16 33.01 37.19 24.97
C HIS A 16 33.19 38.06 23.73
N ILE A 17 34.04 37.58 22.82
CA ILE A 17 34.24 38.21 21.51
C ILE A 17 33.23 37.59 20.53
N PRO A 18 32.38 38.40 19.87
CA PRO A 18 31.37 37.85 18.98
C PRO A 18 31.99 37.42 17.63
N VAL A 19 31.42 36.38 17.01
CA VAL A 19 31.94 35.80 15.75
C VAL A 19 31.98 36.80 14.59
N TRP A 20 31.08 37.79 14.58
CA TRP A 20 31.03 38.81 13.54
C TRP A 20 32.18 39.83 13.66
N PHE A 21 32.82 39.95 14.82
CA PHE A 21 33.86 40.96 15.11
C PHE A 21 35.01 40.86 14.11
N ALA A 22 35.62 39.68 14.02
CA ALA A 22 36.72 39.41 13.10
C ALA A 22 36.29 39.41 11.62
N LYS A 23 35.02 39.12 11.31
CA LYS A 23 34.50 39.15 9.94
C LYS A 23 34.33 40.57 9.41
N LYS A 24 33.98 41.53 10.28
CA LYS A 24 33.68 42.91 9.90
C LYS A 24 34.91 43.82 10.00
N LEU A 25 35.80 43.60 10.96
CA LEU A 25 36.94 44.48 11.25
C LEU A 25 38.26 43.97 10.63
N LYS A 26 38.25 43.57 9.35
CA LYS A 26 39.38 42.89 8.71
C LYS A 26 40.69 43.69 8.71
N SER A 27 40.61 45.02 8.64
CA SER A 27 41.76 45.93 8.61
C SER A 27 42.27 46.35 10.00
N LEU A 28 41.80 45.69 11.07
CA LEU A 28 42.19 46.01 12.43
C LEU A 28 43.62 45.54 12.69
N ARG A 29 44.46 46.48 13.12
CA ARG A 29 45.89 46.29 13.42
C ARG A 29 46.19 46.29 14.91
N VAL A 30 45.51 47.12 15.68
CA VAL A 30 45.71 47.26 17.13
C VAL A 30 44.39 47.06 17.85
N LEU A 31 44.35 46.09 18.76
CA LEU A 31 43.22 45.81 19.62
C LEU A 31 43.64 45.84 21.08
N ASN A 32 43.08 46.79 21.83
CA ASN A 32 43.27 46.86 23.27
C ASN A 32 42.01 46.39 24.00
N LEU A 33 42.11 45.29 24.72
CA LEU A 33 41.06 44.69 25.56
C LEU A 33 41.48 44.65 27.03
N LYS A 34 42.43 45.49 27.44
CA LYS A 34 42.92 45.57 28.82
C LYS A 34 41.76 45.75 29.82
N GLY A 35 41.78 45.04 30.94
CA GLY A 35 40.80 45.25 32.02
C GLY A 35 39.37 44.91 31.60
N ASN A 36 39.19 43.74 30.98
CA ASN A 36 37.89 43.16 30.64
C ASN A 36 37.68 41.82 31.38
N LYS A 37 36.61 41.10 31.07
CA LYS A 37 36.22 39.83 31.74
C LYS A 37 36.44 38.61 30.84
N ILE A 38 37.37 38.68 29.88
CA ILE A 38 37.63 37.57 28.95
C ILE A 38 38.32 36.44 29.71
N SER A 39 37.70 35.26 29.72
CA SER A 39 38.18 34.09 30.45
C SER A 39 38.54 32.90 29.56
N SER A 40 38.10 32.87 28.30
CA SER A 40 38.25 31.70 27.42
C SER A 40 39.27 31.91 26.30
N LEU A 41 40.17 30.93 26.11
CA LEU A 41 41.05 30.84 24.93
C LEU A 41 40.26 30.76 23.62
N GLN A 42 39.03 30.24 23.66
CA GLN A 42 38.14 30.19 22.50
C GLN A 42 37.81 31.59 21.98
N ASP A 43 37.70 32.59 22.85
CA ASP A 43 37.44 33.97 22.42
C ASP A 43 38.62 34.55 21.64
N VAL A 44 39.86 34.22 22.02
CA VAL A 44 41.08 34.60 21.28
C VAL A 44 41.12 33.91 19.92
N SER A 45 40.72 32.64 19.83
CA SER A 45 40.68 31.90 18.57
C SER A 45 39.75 32.54 17.51
N LYS A 46 38.69 33.23 17.95
CA LYS A 46 37.77 33.96 17.06
C LYS A 46 38.42 35.15 16.37
N LEU A 47 39.56 35.64 16.88
CA LEU A 47 40.34 36.72 16.26
C LEU A 47 41.26 36.21 15.13
N LYS A 48 41.43 34.89 14.94
CA LYS A 48 42.22 34.27 13.87
C LYS A 48 41.98 34.83 12.45
N PRO A 49 40.74 35.22 12.06
CA PRO A 49 40.51 35.81 10.73
C PRO A 49 41.15 37.19 10.52
N LEU A 50 41.58 37.88 11.58
CA LEU A 50 42.21 39.20 11.51
C LEU A 50 43.68 39.10 11.07
N GLN A 51 43.88 39.03 9.75
CA GLN A 51 45.22 38.89 9.16
C GLN A 51 46.12 40.11 9.38
N ASP A 52 45.55 41.29 9.60
CA ASP A 52 46.30 42.54 9.78
C ASP A 52 46.58 42.88 11.26
N LEU A 53 46.11 42.06 12.21
CA LEU A 53 46.24 42.34 13.64
C LEU A 53 47.68 42.14 14.12
N THR A 54 48.39 43.24 14.37
CA THR A 54 49.79 43.25 14.81
C THR A 54 49.96 43.42 16.31
N SER A 55 49.02 44.08 17.00
CA SER A 55 49.13 44.33 18.45
C SER A 55 47.86 43.99 19.20
N LEU A 56 47.99 43.20 20.26
CA LEU A 56 46.91 42.75 21.12
C LEU A 56 47.29 42.95 22.59
N ILE A 57 46.36 43.51 23.37
CA ILE A 57 46.50 43.71 24.81
C ILE A 57 45.30 43.07 25.51
N LEU A 58 45.55 42.09 26.38
CA LEU A 58 44.63 41.32 27.21
C LEU A 58 45.00 41.35 28.69
N ILE A 59 46.04 42.11 29.11
CA ILE A 59 46.37 42.36 30.53
C ILE A 59 45.11 42.71 31.34
N GLU A 60 45.07 42.33 32.62
CA GLU A 60 43.92 42.55 33.51
C GLU A 60 42.64 41.84 33.04
N ASN A 61 42.76 40.72 32.32
CA ASN A 61 41.67 39.78 32.05
C ASN A 61 41.92 38.42 32.74
N PRO A 62 40.86 37.67 33.14
CA PRO A 62 40.99 36.34 33.71
C PRO A 62 41.79 35.35 32.84
N ILE A 63 41.75 35.48 31.52
CA ILE A 63 42.49 34.63 30.56
C ILE A 63 44.02 34.62 30.79
N VAL A 64 44.59 35.70 31.34
CA VAL A 64 46.03 35.82 31.62
C VAL A 64 46.48 34.83 32.71
N THR A 65 45.56 34.38 33.55
CA THR A 65 45.85 33.37 34.59
C THR A 65 45.94 31.96 34.04
N LEU A 66 45.50 31.72 32.79
CA LEU A 66 45.52 30.39 32.20
C LEU A 66 46.95 29.97 31.82
N PRO A 67 47.31 28.70 32.06
CA PRO A 67 48.60 28.19 31.63
C PRO A 67 48.71 28.24 30.11
N HIS A 68 49.85 28.71 29.62
CA HIS A 68 50.20 28.76 28.20
C HIS A 68 49.29 29.62 27.31
N TYR A 69 48.55 30.57 27.89
CA TYR A 69 47.70 31.48 27.12
C TYR A 69 48.51 32.28 26.08
N SER A 70 49.73 32.70 26.42
CA SER A 70 50.60 33.45 25.53
C SER A 70 50.99 32.63 24.30
N GLN A 71 51.46 31.39 24.51
CA GLN A 71 51.79 30.47 23.42
C GLN A 71 50.55 30.16 22.58
N PHE A 72 49.39 29.93 23.20
CA PHE A 72 48.13 29.67 22.49
C PHE A 72 47.75 30.86 21.59
N THR A 73 47.87 32.08 22.12
CA THR A 73 47.55 33.32 21.40
C THR A 73 48.48 33.52 20.21
N ILE A 74 49.79 33.30 20.40
CA ILE A 74 50.81 33.40 19.35
C ILE A 74 50.60 32.34 18.27
N PHE A 75 50.25 31.11 18.64
CA PHE A 75 49.99 30.02 17.69
C PHE A 75 48.77 30.32 16.80
N HIS A 76 47.69 30.82 17.40
CA HIS A 76 46.42 31.08 16.70
C HIS A 76 46.44 32.39 15.89
N LEU A 77 47.13 33.43 16.39
CA LEU A 77 47.23 34.76 15.78
C LEU A 77 48.60 34.94 15.13
N ARG A 78 48.81 34.33 13.96
CA ARG A 78 50.12 34.34 13.28
C ARG A 78 50.61 35.73 12.86
N SER A 79 49.70 36.68 12.67
CA SER A 79 49.96 38.07 12.31
C SER A 79 50.46 38.95 13.47
N LEU A 80 50.42 38.44 14.70
CA LEU A 80 50.72 39.22 15.90
C LEU A 80 52.23 39.53 16.03
N GLU A 81 52.58 40.80 16.09
CA GLU A 81 53.95 41.28 16.29
C GLU A 81 54.21 41.69 17.75
N SER A 82 53.17 42.12 18.46
CA SER A 82 53.27 42.48 19.88
C SER A 82 52.08 41.96 20.69
N LEU A 83 52.38 41.30 21.79
CA LEU A 83 51.42 40.81 22.78
C LEU A 83 51.71 41.50 24.11
N GLU A 84 50.71 42.16 24.70
CA GLU A 84 50.86 42.88 25.98
C GLU A 84 51.96 43.95 25.99
N GLY A 85 52.26 44.54 24.84
CA GLY A 85 53.34 45.50 24.69
C GLY A 85 54.75 44.89 24.66
N GLN A 86 54.87 43.56 24.70
CA GLN A 86 56.11 42.84 24.42
C GLN A 86 56.16 42.44 22.94
N PRO A 87 57.32 42.50 22.27
CA PRO A 87 57.47 41.98 20.92
C PRO A 87 57.42 40.45 20.93
N VAL A 88 56.66 39.86 20.01
CA VAL A 88 56.60 38.41 19.82
C VAL A 88 57.86 37.96 19.10
N THR A 89 58.71 37.20 19.79
CA THR A 89 59.98 36.73 19.21
C THR A 89 59.79 35.51 18.33
N THR A 90 60.80 35.19 17.51
CA THR A 90 60.82 33.95 16.72
C THR A 90 60.87 32.71 17.63
N GLN A 91 61.50 32.81 18.80
CA GLN A 91 61.55 31.74 19.78
C GLN A 91 60.15 31.44 20.33
N ASP A 92 59.40 32.47 20.74
CA ASP A 92 58.02 32.28 21.25
C ASP A 92 57.13 31.58 20.22
N ARG A 93 57.32 31.91 18.94
CA ARG A 93 56.60 31.28 17.82
C ARG A 93 56.98 29.81 17.66
N GLN A 94 58.25 29.47 17.82
CA GLN A 94 58.73 28.10 17.73
C GLN A 94 58.20 27.25 18.91
N GLU A 95 58.28 27.76 20.13
CA GLU A 95 57.75 27.08 21.33
C GLU A 95 56.25 26.84 21.24
N ALA A 96 55.50 27.85 20.77
CA ALA A 96 54.07 27.73 20.52
C ALA A 96 53.78 26.70 19.40
N PHE A 97 54.57 26.69 18.34
CA PHE A 97 54.41 25.73 17.25
C PHE A 97 54.69 24.30 17.71
N GLU A 98 55.81 24.03 18.39
CA GLU A 98 56.17 22.69 18.87
C GLU A 98 55.10 22.12 19.79
N ARG A 99 54.55 22.94 20.68
CA ARG A 99 53.54 22.49 21.63
C ARG A 99 52.20 22.18 20.98
N PHE A 100 51.66 23.11 20.19
CA PHE A 100 50.31 22.99 19.65
C PHE A 100 50.23 22.25 18.32
N SER A 101 51.36 22.06 17.60
CA SER A 101 51.39 21.19 16.42
C SER A 101 51.19 19.72 16.78
N LEU A 102 51.78 19.26 17.88
CA LEU A 102 51.64 17.86 18.33
C LEU A 102 50.21 17.54 18.78
N GLU A 103 49.57 18.43 19.54
CA GLU A 103 48.17 18.25 19.97
C GLU A 103 47.20 18.24 18.78
N GLU A 104 47.44 19.08 17.77
CA GLU A 104 46.62 19.11 16.55
C GLU A 104 46.81 17.82 15.73
N VAL A 105 48.05 17.32 15.63
CA VAL A 105 48.37 16.06 14.95
C VAL A 105 47.71 14.88 15.66
N GLU A 106 47.85 14.76 16.98
CA GLU A 106 47.24 13.69 17.77
C GLU A 106 45.70 13.69 17.65
N ARG A 107 45.08 14.89 17.64
CA ARG A 107 43.63 15.00 17.43
C ARG A 107 43.22 14.51 16.04
N LEU A 108 43.96 14.92 15.00
CA LEU A 108 43.69 14.52 13.62
C LEU A 108 43.90 13.02 13.40
N GLU A 109 44.92 12.42 14.02
CA GLU A 109 45.16 10.98 13.98
C GLU A 109 44.00 10.20 14.60
N LYS A 110 43.50 10.64 15.76
CA LYS A 110 42.34 10.04 16.42
C LYS A 110 41.06 10.16 15.59
N ASP A 111 40.82 11.31 14.98
CA ASP A 111 39.67 11.51 14.09
C ASP A 111 39.76 10.63 12.84
N LEU A 112 40.97 10.48 12.28
CA LEU A 112 41.23 9.61 11.14
C LEU A 112 40.98 8.14 11.50
N GLU A 113 41.48 7.66 12.64
CA GLU A 113 41.26 6.31 13.13
C GLU A 113 39.76 6.01 13.32
N LYS A 114 39.02 6.94 13.94
CA LYS A 114 37.57 6.82 14.09
C LYS A 114 36.86 6.73 12.73
N LYS A 115 37.27 7.52 11.75
CA LYS A 115 36.70 7.52 10.40
C LYS A 115 37.02 6.24 9.63
N ILE A 116 38.18 5.64 9.83
CA ILE A 116 38.55 4.34 9.26
C ILE A 116 37.61 3.26 9.79
N VAL A 117 37.43 3.17 11.11
CA VAL A 117 36.52 2.20 11.75
C VAL A 117 35.08 2.37 11.24
N GLU A 118 34.56 3.59 11.20
CA GLU A 118 33.22 3.88 10.69
C GLU A 118 33.05 3.45 9.22
N THR A 119 34.07 3.69 8.39
CA THR A 119 34.06 3.30 6.97
C THR A 119 34.08 1.78 6.80
N GLU A 120 34.83 1.08 7.65
CA GLU A 120 34.93 -0.38 7.61
C GLU A 120 33.64 -1.05 8.08
N GLU A 121 33.00 -0.52 9.13
CA GLU A 121 31.65 -0.95 9.53
C GLU A 121 30.61 -0.74 8.43
N LEU A 122 30.64 0.41 7.76
CA LEU A 122 29.73 0.71 6.65
C LEU A 122 29.96 -0.24 5.46
N LYS A 123 31.21 -0.52 5.09
CA LYS A 123 31.55 -1.52 4.06
C LYS A 123 31.03 -2.91 4.42
N ASN A 124 31.19 -3.32 5.68
CA ASN A 124 30.69 -4.61 6.15
C ASN A 124 29.16 -4.70 6.09
N LYS A 125 28.44 -3.62 6.46
CA LYS A 125 26.99 -3.55 6.32
C LYS A 125 26.56 -3.60 4.85
N GLN A 126 27.26 -2.89 3.97
CA GLN A 126 27.00 -2.89 2.53
C GLN A 126 27.15 -4.30 1.93
N ALA A 127 28.19 -5.04 2.32
CA ALA A 127 28.41 -6.40 1.86
C ALA A 127 27.26 -7.34 2.27
N LYS A 128 26.80 -7.25 3.52
CA LYS A 128 25.66 -8.04 4.03
C LYS A 128 24.37 -7.75 3.27
N PHE A 129 24.05 -6.48 3.04
CA PHE A 129 22.86 -6.11 2.28
C PHE A 129 22.93 -6.60 0.82
N LEU A 130 24.10 -6.56 0.20
CA LEU A 130 24.27 -7.04 -1.16
C LEU A 130 24.09 -8.57 -1.26
N GLU A 131 24.49 -9.31 -0.23
CA GLU A 131 24.25 -10.75 -0.14
C GLU A 131 22.76 -11.07 0.08
N GLU A 132 22.08 -10.32 0.96
CA GLU A 132 20.64 -10.47 1.21
C GLU A 132 19.82 -10.20 -0.06
N ILE A 133 20.13 -9.13 -0.80
CA ILE A 133 19.48 -8.81 -2.09
C ILE A 133 19.66 -9.96 -3.08
N LYS A 134 20.87 -10.51 -3.21
CA LYS A 134 21.12 -11.67 -4.09
C LYS A 134 20.30 -12.88 -3.69
N ASN A 135 20.14 -13.14 -2.40
CA ASN A 135 19.34 -14.26 -1.91
C ASN A 135 17.85 -14.04 -2.17
N GLN A 136 17.37 -12.82 -1.99
CA GLN A 136 15.98 -12.46 -2.25
C GLN A 136 15.65 -12.51 -3.75
N ASP A 137 16.57 -12.09 -4.62
CA ASP A 137 16.42 -12.21 -6.08
C ASP A 137 16.31 -13.67 -6.52
N LYS A 138 17.14 -14.56 -5.95
CA LYS A 138 17.05 -16.01 -6.22
C LYS A 138 15.70 -16.58 -5.79
N LEU A 139 15.24 -16.21 -4.59
CA LEU A 139 13.95 -16.67 -4.07
C LEU A 139 12.79 -16.17 -4.94
N ASN A 140 12.79 -14.88 -5.28
CA ASN A 140 11.77 -14.29 -6.15
C ASN A 140 11.75 -14.96 -7.53
N LYS A 141 12.91 -15.31 -8.08
CA LYS A 141 12.99 -16.04 -9.34
C LYS A 141 12.36 -17.43 -9.23
N SER A 142 12.69 -18.17 -8.17
CA SER A 142 12.09 -19.50 -7.91
C SER A 142 10.57 -19.43 -7.74
N LEU A 143 10.08 -18.47 -6.96
CA LEU A 143 8.64 -18.27 -6.75
C LEU A 143 7.91 -17.91 -8.04
N LYS A 144 8.55 -17.12 -8.92
CA LYS A 144 7.99 -16.76 -10.22
C LYS A 144 7.90 -17.97 -11.15
N GLU A 145 8.91 -18.83 -11.16
CA GLU A 145 8.92 -20.08 -11.93
C GLU A 145 7.83 -21.03 -11.42
N GLU A 146 7.71 -21.21 -10.10
CA GLU A 146 6.66 -22.03 -9.49
C GLU A 146 5.25 -21.51 -9.79
N ALA A 147 5.01 -20.21 -9.65
CA ALA A 147 3.72 -19.59 -9.98
C ALA A 147 3.35 -19.77 -11.45
N MET A 148 4.33 -19.74 -12.36
CA MET A 148 4.11 -19.98 -13.79
C MET A 148 3.70 -21.44 -14.05
N LEU A 149 4.37 -22.40 -13.41
CA LEU A 149 4.03 -23.82 -13.52
C LEU A 149 2.64 -24.12 -12.94
N GLN A 150 2.32 -23.57 -11.76
CA GLN A 150 1.00 -23.72 -11.15
C GLN A 150 -0.09 -23.15 -12.05
N LYS A 151 0.15 -21.99 -12.68
CA LYS A 151 -0.80 -21.39 -13.62
C LYS A 151 -1.05 -22.30 -14.82
N GLN A 152 -0.01 -22.84 -15.45
CA GLN A 152 -0.14 -23.79 -16.56
C GLN A 152 -0.94 -25.03 -16.16
N SER A 153 -0.64 -25.60 -14.98
CA SER A 153 -1.37 -26.77 -14.47
C SER A 153 -2.86 -26.47 -14.20
N CYS A 154 -3.20 -25.27 -13.71
CA CYS A 154 -4.59 -24.87 -13.52
C CYS A 154 -5.33 -24.73 -14.86
N GLU A 155 -4.68 -24.14 -15.87
CA GLU A 155 -5.24 -23.99 -17.22
C GLU A 155 -5.51 -25.36 -17.88
N GLU A 156 -4.58 -26.31 -17.73
CA GLU A 156 -4.77 -27.69 -18.19
C GLU A 156 -5.95 -28.37 -17.48
N LEU A 157 -6.02 -28.27 -16.15
CA LEU A 157 -7.09 -28.87 -15.36
C LEU A 157 -8.46 -28.25 -15.69
N GLU A 158 -8.52 -26.95 -15.97
CA GLU A 158 -9.73 -26.26 -16.39
C GLU A 158 -10.21 -26.75 -17.77
N SER A 159 -9.30 -26.91 -18.73
CA SER A 159 -9.60 -27.50 -20.04
C SER A 159 -10.15 -28.93 -19.91
N ASP A 160 -9.51 -29.75 -19.08
CA ASP A 160 -9.95 -31.12 -18.78
C ASP A 160 -11.34 -31.16 -18.12
N LEU A 161 -11.61 -30.23 -17.20
CA LEU A 161 -12.92 -30.11 -16.56
C LEU A 161 -14.00 -29.76 -17.59
N ASN A 162 -13.69 -28.80 -18.48
CA ASN A 162 -14.61 -28.34 -19.52
C ASN A 162 -14.96 -29.47 -20.50
N THR A 163 -13.96 -30.23 -20.95
CA THR A 163 -14.19 -31.39 -21.84
C THR A 163 -15.02 -32.49 -21.16
N LYS A 164 -14.73 -32.81 -19.88
CA LYS A 164 -15.53 -33.77 -19.10
C LYS A 164 -16.97 -33.30 -18.89
N ASN A 165 -17.19 -32.02 -18.61
CA ASN A 165 -18.52 -31.44 -18.47
C ASN A 165 -19.33 -31.55 -19.77
N GLU A 166 -18.71 -31.26 -20.92
CA GLU A 166 -19.37 -31.39 -22.22
C GLU A 166 -19.70 -32.86 -22.54
N LEU A 167 -18.78 -33.79 -22.26
CA LEU A 167 -19.04 -35.22 -22.42
C LEU A 167 -20.17 -35.70 -21.51
N LEU A 168 -20.19 -35.27 -20.26
CA LEU A 168 -21.25 -35.59 -19.30
C LEU A 168 -22.61 -35.09 -19.80
N LYS A 169 -22.66 -33.87 -20.34
CA LYS A 169 -23.87 -33.29 -20.93
C LYS A 169 -24.37 -34.13 -22.10
N GLN A 170 -23.50 -34.52 -23.03
CA GLN A 170 -23.85 -35.40 -24.15
C GLN A 170 -24.40 -36.75 -23.67
N LYS A 171 -23.71 -37.41 -22.73
CA LYS A 171 -24.14 -38.69 -22.17
C LYS A 171 -25.46 -38.60 -21.42
N THR A 172 -25.71 -37.49 -20.72
CA THR A 172 -26.99 -37.24 -20.05
C THR A 172 -28.14 -37.14 -21.05
N VAL A 173 -27.93 -36.45 -22.18
CA VAL A 173 -28.93 -36.34 -23.26
C VAL A 173 -29.19 -37.70 -23.91
N GLU A 174 -28.15 -38.48 -24.21
CA GLU A 174 -28.29 -39.84 -24.75
C GLU A 174 -29.05 -40.75 -23.80
N LEU A 175 -28.72 -40.73 -22.52
CA LEU A 175 -29.39 -41.51 -21.48
C LEU A 175 -30.87 -41.14 -21.36
N THR A 176 -31.17 -39.84 -21.37
CA THR A 176 -32.56 -39.35 -21.32
C THR A 176 -33.37 -39.87 -22.51
N ARG A 177 -32.79 -39.81 -23.72
CA ARG A 177 -33.42 -40.35 -24.94
C ARG A 177 -33.64 -41.86 -24.83
N ALA A 178 -32.68 -42.62 -24.32
CA ALA A 178 -32.83 -44.06 -24.10
C ALA A 178 -33.95 -44.39 -23.10
N CYS A 179 -34.02 -43.66 -21.99
CA CYS A 179 -35.09 -43.81 -20.99
C CYS A 179 -36.47 -43.51 -21.59
N GLN A 180 -36.60 -42.45 -22.38
CA GLN A 180 -37.85 -42.12 -23.07
C GLN A 180 -38.29 -43.23 -24.03
N LYS A 181 -37.36 -43.80 -24.79
CA LYS A 181 -37.64 -44.91 -25.71
C LYS A 181 -38.06 -46.17 -24.96
N GLN A 182 -37.37 -46.50 -23.86
CA GLN A 182 -37.74 -47.63 -23.00
C GLN A 182 -39.17 -47.45 -22.46
N TYR A 183 -39.49 -46.26 -21.95
CA TYR A 183 -40.83 -45.95 -21.45
C TYR A 183 -41.90 -46.11 -22.54
N ALA A 184 -41.64 -45.65 -23.78
CA ALA A 184 -42.58 -45.83 -24.89
C ALA A 184 -42.82 -47.31 -25.23
N LEU A 185 -41.76 -48.13 -25.28
CA LEU A 185 -41.88 -49.57 -25.50
C LEU A 185 -42.62 -50.28 -24.36
N GLU A 186 -42.40 -49.87 -23.11
CA GLU A 186 -43.13 -50.38 -21.95
C GLU A 186 -44.62 -50.03 -22.02
N GLN A 187 -44.96 -48.81 -22.47
CA GLN A 187 -46.34 -48.41 -22.74
C GLN A 187 -46.97 -49.26 -23.84
N GLU A 188 -46.31 -49.42 -24.99
CA GLU A 188 -46.79 -50.28 -26.09
C GLU A 188 -47.02 -51.73 -25.64
N LEU A 189 -46.09 -52.29 -24.87
CA LEU A 189 -46.23 -53.64 -24.32
C LEU A 189 -47.40 -53.73 -23.32
N ALA A 190 -47.63 -52.68 -22.53
CA ALA A 190 -48.78 -52.62 -21.63
C ALA A 190 -50.10 -52.57 -22.43
N PHE A 191 -50.17 -51.78 -23.49
CA PHE A 191 -51.33 -51.76 -24.40
C PHE A 191 -51.56 -53.12 -25.06
N TYR A 192 -50.51 -53.74 -25.63
CA TYR A 192 -50.62 -55.06 -26.23
C TYR A 192 -51.10 -56.11 -25.22
N LYS A 193 -50.63 -56.07 -23.97
CA LYS A 193 -51.12 -56.96 -22.89
C LYS A 193 -52.58 -56.69 -22.51
N ILE A 194 -53.06 -55.47 -22.68
CA ILE A 194 -54.48 -55.14 -22.49
C ILE A 194 -55.26 -55.73 -23.67
N ASP A 195 -54.88 -55.43 -24.91
CA ASP A 195 -55.57 -55.90 -26.12
C ASP A 195 -55.60 -57.43 -26.24
N ALA A 196 -54.51 -58.13 -25.88
CA ALA A 196 -54.48 -59.60 -25.84
C ALA A 196 -55.46 -60.21 -24.80
N LYS A 197 -55.87 -59.44 -23.77
CA LYS A 197 -56.96 -59.86 -22.86
C LYS A 197 -58.35 -59.64 -23.46
N PHE A 198 -58.44 -58.86 -24.53
CA PHE A 198 -59.67 -58.51 -25.24
C PHE A 198 -59.75 -59.13 -26.66
N GLU A 199 -58.74 -59.88 -27.10
CA GLU A 199 -58.79 -60.60 -28.38
C GLU A 199 -59.87 -61.70 -28.32
N PRO A 200 -60.79 -61.77 -29.29
CA PRO A 200 -62.17 -62.16 -29.01
C PRO A 200 -62.38 -63.67 -28.90
N LEU A 201 -63.07 -64.08 -27.83
CA LEU A 201 -64.12 -65.08 -28.00
C LEU A 201 -65.05 -64.56 -29.12
N ASN A 202 -65.11 -65.29 -30.24
CA ASN A 202 -66.03 -65.11 -31.38
C ASN A 202 -67.30 -64.32 -31.03
N TYR A 203 -67.56 -63.16 -31.64
CA TYR A 203 -68.93 -62.70 -31.92
C TYR A 203 -68.98 -61.56 -32.96
N TYR A 204 -69.64 -61.81 -34.10
CA TYR A 204 -70.24 -60.81 -35.03
C TYR A 204 -71.37 -60.03 -34.29
N PRO A 205 -71.84 -58.81 -34.66
CA PRO A 205 -72.31 -58.48 -36.02
C PRO A 205 -72.37 -56.98 -36.49
N SER A 206 -72.73 -56.85 -37.78
CA SER A 206 -73.59 -55.85 -38.44
C SER A 206 -73.01 -54.56 -39.05
N GLU A 207 -73.27 -54.48 -40.36
CA GLU A 207 -73.20 -53.39 -41.33
C GLU A 207 -73.71 -52.04 -40.82
N TYR A 208 -72.90 -50.99 -40.96
CA TYR A 208 -73.13 -49.80 -41.79
C TYR A 208 -71.91 -48.87 -41.60
N ALA A 209 -71.03 -48.87 -42.59
CA ALA A 209 -69.86 -48.02 -42.63
C ALA A 209 -70.24 -46.66 -43.24
N GLU A 210 -70.13 -45.58 -42.46
CA GLU A 210 -69.85 -44.26 -43.00
C GLU A 210 -68.46 -43.84 -42.53
N ILE A 211 -67.55 -43.83 -43.51
CA ILE A 211 -66.13 -43.56 -43.40
C ILE A 211 -65.95 -42.07 -43.67
N ASP A 212 -65.61 -41.28 -42.64
CA ASP A 212 -65.03 -39.95 -42.83
C ASP A 212 -63.51 -40.03 -42.60
N LYS A 213 -62.75 -39.87 -43.68
CA LYS A 213 -61.28 -39.97 -43.72
C LYS A 213 -60.68 -38.57 -43.56
N SER A 214 -60.10 -38.30 -42.40
CA SER A 214 -59.05 -37.27 -42.25
C SER A 214 -57.69 -37.95 -42.09
N PRO A 215 -56.70 -37.72 -42.98
CA PRO A 215 -55.40 -38.37 -42.91
C PRO A 215 -54.45 -37.54 -42.05
N ASP A 216 -54.24 -37.93 -40.78
CA ASP A 216 -53.00 -37.75 -39.97
C ASP A 216 -53.20 -37.77 -38.44
N GLU A 217 -54.34 -38.22 -37.91
CA GLU A 217 -54.49 -38.43 -36.46
C GLU A 217 -54.43 -39.90 -36.06
N SER A 218 -53.64 -40.19 -35.01
CA SER A 218 -53.46 -41.54 -34.49
C SER A 218 -54.78 -42.06 -33.85
N PRO A 219 -55.12 -43.35 -34.03
CA PRO A 219 -56.50 -43.86 -33.81
C PRO A 219 -56.96 -43.94 -32.35
N TYR A 220 -56.10 -43.59 -31.39
CA TYR A 220 -56.28 -43.93 -29.96
C TYR A 220 -56.49 -42.72 -29.04
N ILE A 221 -56.53 -41.48 -29.57
CA ILE A 221 -56.83 -40.30 -28.76
C ILE A 221 -58.34 -40.04 -28.79
N GLY A 222 -59.03 -40.48 -27.74
CA GLY A 222 -60.45 -40.24 -27.54
C GLY A 222 -60.76 -38.74 -27.37
N LYS A 223 -61.66 -38.22 -28.23
CA LYS A 223 -62.16 -36.83 -28.16
C LYS A 223 -62.92 -36.59 -26.85
N SER A 224 -62.24 -36.13 -25.81
CA SER A 224 -62.89 -35.71 -24.56
C SER A 224 -63.62 -34.39 -24.79
N ARG A 225 -64.95 -34.43 -24.91
CA ARG A 225 -65.78 -33.22 -24.99
C ARG A 225 -65.88 -32.55 -23.62
N TYR A 226 -65.51 -31.27 -23.51
CA TYR A 226 -65.71 -30.47 -22.31
C TYR A 226 -67.21 -30.31 -22.01
N LYS A 227 -67.64 -30.74 -20.82
CA LYS A 227 -69.01 -30.56 -20.32
C LYS A 227 -68.97 -29.55 -19.17
N ARG A 228 -69.52 -28.35 -19.39
CA ARG A 228 -69.59 -27.30 -18.35
C ARG A 228 -70.47 -27.79 -17.19
N ASN A 229 -69.97 -27.68 -15.97
CA ASN A 229 -70.72 -28.05 -14.77
C ASN A 229 -71.79 -26.99 -14.47
N MET A 230 -73.06 -27.38 -14.48
CA MET A 230 -74.23 -26.50 -14.26
C MET A 230 -74.53 -26.24 -12.77
N PHE A 231 -73.80 -26.86 -11.84
CA PHE A 231 -74.02 -26.73 -10.39
C PHE A 231 -72.96 -25.89 -9.68
N ALA A 232 -72.04 -25.27 -10.42
CA ALA A 232 -71.08 -24.33 -9.84
C ALA A 232 -71.74 -22.94 -9.74
N THR A 233 -72.25 -22.59 -8.56
CA THR A 233 -72.52 -21.20 -8.20
C THR A 233 -71.19 -20.51 -7.92
N GLU A 234 -70.87 -19.44 -8.65
CA GLU A 234 -69.74 -18.56 -8.36
C GLU A 234 -69.95 -17.91 -6.98
N THR A 235 -69.40 -18.52 -5.93
CA THR A 235 -69.24 -17.86 -4.64
C THR A 235 -68.16 -16.80 -4.79
N PHE A 236 -68.58 -15.54 -4.87
CA PHE A 236 -67.70 -14.40 -4.65
C PHE A 236 -66.98 -14.59 -3.31
N ILE A 237 -65.64 -14.60 -3.35
CA ILE A 237 -64.82 -14.57 -2.15
C ILE A 237 -65.10 -13.21 -1.47
N VAL A 238 -65.71 -13.24 -0.28
CA VAL A 238 -65.85 -12.07 0.59
C VAL A 238 -64.46 -11.51 0.88
N SER A 239 -64.29 -10.20 0.78
CA SER A 239 -63.02 -9.44 0.85
C SER A 239 -62.23 -9.53 2.17
N ASP A 240 -62.53 -10.47 3.06
CA ASP A 240 -61.80 -10.69 4.31
C ASP A 240 -61.15 -12.08 4.35
N ALA A 241 -60.47 -12.45 3.26
CA ALA A 241 -59.55 -13.59 3.26
C ALA A 241 -58.30 -13.22 4.07
N GLN A 242 -58.17 -13.82 5.26
CA GLN A 242 -57.03 -13.66 6.15
C GLN A 242 -55.75 -14.14 5.45
N ALA A 243 -54.77 -13.25 5.28
CA ALA A 243 -53.48 -13.58 4.70
C ALA A 243 -52.73 -14.60 5.58
N VAL A 244 -52.57 -15.82 5.08
CA VAL A 244 -51.72 -16.84 5.71
C VAL A 244 -50.26 -16.40 5.54
N GLN A 245 -49.58 -16.09 6.65
CA GLN A 245 -48.13 -15.90 6.64
C GLN A 245 -47.43 -17.25 6.55
N ILE A 246 -46.81 -17.52 5.41
CA ILE A 246 -45.86 -18.62 5.27
C ILE A 246 -44.51 -18.13 5.80
N GLN A 247 -44.13 -18.60 6.99
CA GLN A 247 -42.87 -18.26 7.64
C GLN A 247 -41.78 -19.26 7.23
N LYS A 248 -40.67 -18.76 6.66
CA LYS A 248 -39.47 -19.58 6.38
C LYS A 248 -38.61 -19.63 7.63
N MET A 249 -38.47 -20.80 8.24
CA MET A 249 -37.59 -21.03 9.40
C MET A 249 -36.12 -20.90 8.98
N MET A 250 -35.37 -20.07 9.71
CA MET A 250 -33.91 -20.04 9.75
C MET A 250 -33.46 -20.14 11.22
N PRO A 251 -32.32 -20.78 11.52
CA PRO A 251 -31.91 -21.08 12.88
C PRO A 251 -31.29 -19.86 13.59
N GLY A 252 -31.71 -19.60 14.82
CA GLY A 252 -31.14 -18.55 15.70
C GLY A 252 -32.12 -17.42 15.99
N GLY A 253 -32.71 -17.43 17.19
CA GLY A 253 -33.80 -16.54 17.56
C GLY A 253 -33.40 -15.09 17.84
N GLN A 254 -34.19 -14.15 17.32
CA GLN A 254 -34.63 -12.92 18.00
C GLN A 254 -35.69 -12.21 17.14
N LEU A 255 -36.87 -11.99 17.73
CA LEU A 255 -38.02 -11.31 17.12
C LEU A 255 -37.77 -9.80 17.11
N ARG A 256 -37.74 -9.18 15.93
CA ARG A 256 -37.92 -7.72 15.78
C ARG A 256 -38.99 -7.44 14.73
N HIS A 257 -40.13 -6.92 15.18
CA HIS A 257 -41.17 -6.37 14.33
C HIS A 257 -40.65 -5.11 13.61
N LYS A 258 -40.74 -5.08 12.28
CA LYS A 258 -40.77 -3.85 11.49
C LYS A 258 -41.86 -3.96 10.42
N PRO A 259 -42.75 -2.96 10.28
CA PRO A 259 -43.68 -2.90 9.16
C PRO A 259 -42.96 -2.43 7.90
N VAL A 260 -43.18 -3.12 6.78
CA VAL A 260 -42.75 -2.70 5.43
C VAL A 260 -43.99 -2.21 4.69
N PRO A 261 -43.99 -1.01 4.09
CA PRO A 261 -45.12 -0.54 3.30
C PRO A 261 -45.14 -1.21 1.92
N LEU A 262 -46.35 -1.56 1.47
CA LEU A 262 -46.63 -2.09 0.15
C LEU A 262 -46.14 -1.13 -0.95
N ARG A 263 -45.17 -1.58 -1.76
CA ARG A 263 -44.88 -0.97 -3.05
C ARG A 263 -45.89 -1.52 -4.06
N VAL A 264 -46.81 -0.66 -4.47
CA VAL A 264 -47.69 -0.87 -5.62
C VAL A 264 -46.79 -1.11 -6.84
N HIS A 265 -47.04 -2.20 -7.56
CA HIS A 265 -46.40 -2.49 -8.84
C HIS A 265 -46.79 -1.40 -9.86
N THR A 266 -45.86 -0.51 -10.18
CA THR A 266 -45.91 0.30 -11.41
C THR A 266 -45.29 -0.49 -12.56
N SER A 267 -45.91 -0.40 -13.74
CA SER A 267 -45.56 -1.15 -14.95
C SER A 267 -44.12 -0.91 -15.44
N PRO A 268 -43.50 -1.88 -16.15
CA PRO A 268 -42.08 -1.84 -16.52
C PRO A 268 -41.69 -0.75 -17.51
N ASP A 269 -42.65 -0.15 -18.21
CA ASP A 269 -42.38 0.75 -19.34
C ASP A 269 -41.85 2.13 -18.92
N VAL A 270 -42.11 2.58 -17.69
CA VAL A 270 -41.63 3.89 -17.20
C VAL A 270 -40.13 3.87 -16.85
N GLN A 271 -39.54 2.69 -16.61
CA GLN A 271 -38.13 2.59 -16.23
C GLN A 271 -37.17 2.55 -17.43
N LEU A 272 -37.66 2.34 -18.65
CA LEU A 272 -36.81 2.29 -19.85
C LEU A 272 -36.50 3.70 -20.40
N GLU A 273 -37.47 4.62 -20.40
CA GLU A 273 -37.28 6.01 -20.89
C GLU A 273 -36.26 6.82 -20.06
N ASP A 274 -36.19 6.58 -18.74
CA ASP A 274 -35.25 7.26 -17.85
C ASP A 274 -33.81 6.72 -17.99
N THR A 275 -33.64 5.50 -18.49
CA THR A 275 -32.31 4.91 -18.75
C THR A 275 -31.73 5.33 -20.10
N GLU A 276 -32.57 5.48 -21.14
CA GLU A 276 -32.12 5.96 -22.46
C GLU A 276 -31.68 7.43 -22.42
N LYS A 277 -32.37 8.29 -21.66
CA LYS A 277 -31.97 9.71 -21.49
C LYS A 277 -30.64 9.88 -20.75
N LYS A 278 -30.24 8.93 -19.91
CA LYS A 278 -28.96 8.95 -19.19
C LYS A 278 -27.77 8.48 -20.03
N ILE A 279 -28.01 7.67 -21.07
CA ILE A 279 -26.95 7.15 -21.94
C ILE A 279 -26.63 8.14 -23.07
N SER A 280 -27.59 8.98 -23.50
CA SER A 280 -27.37 9.97 -24.57
C SER A 280 -26.72 11.29 -24.13
N ALA A 281 -26.42 11.48 -22.84
CA ALA A 281 -25.85 12.72 -22.29
C ALA A 281 -24.46 12.53 -21.65
N GLY A 282 -23.79 11.40 -21.91
CA GLY A 282 -22.43 11.09 -21.45
C GLY A 282 -21.44 11.03 -22.59
#